data_AF-A0A535XGR3-F1
#
_entry.id   AF-A0A535XGR3-F1
#
_cell.length_a   1.000
_cell.length_b   1.000
_cell.length_c   1.000
_cell.angle_alpha   90.00
_cell.angle_beta   90.00
_cell.angle_gamma   90.00
#
_symmetry.space_group_name_H-M   'P 1'
#
loop_
_entity.id
_entity.type
_entity.pdbx_description
1 polymer ?
#
loop_
_entity_poly.entity_id
_entity_poly.type
_entity_poly.pdbx_seq_one_letter_code
_entity_poly.pdbx_strand_id
1 'polypeptide(L)'
;MASIPPPTAPVEHRDPSNRWPWIALIIGLLIVLAAIGFFVLNRSQTVNISVEGTPTVNPVARASSVSPSPPPTLVPPTLPASATLAPTPTPVPAPTSTPAPPSTPAPPPTQAPAQAAPPAAAAATPAAATSQPAPAAPAPGAPGGTPAAPTAPSPTPFAGQVANAGGLGNIRSDFDAAYGPPSGETPEHLVVYRKNTFEYHVGFAPDSNGRGALVVLLPQQNQTLTLEQAQAEAHKLLPRDAQPPSQTPEGNNQFAVERYTSQTLAQALPPEAFTANNGQPGQFLLVYVKDQQGRITRVILGPGNDPNALINQGR
;
A
#
# COMPACT_ATOMS: atom_id res chain seq x y z
N MET A 1 19.70 -100.91 27.46
CA MET A 1 20.18 -100.10 26.32
C MET A 1 19.43 -98.78 26.38
N ALA A 2 20.10 -97.69 26.77
CA ALA A 2 19.48 -96.38 26.94
C ALA A 2 19.53 -95.59 25.62
N SER A 3 18.37 -95.17 25.15
CA SER A 3 18.19 -94.43 23.90
C SER A 3 18.62 -92.98 24.10
N ILE A 4 19.64 -92.55 23.38
CA ILE A 4 20.15 -91.17 23.42
C ILE A 4 19.20 -90.29 22.58
N PRO A 5 18.64 -89.20 23.13
CA PRO A 5 17.77 -88.30 22.37
C PRO A 5 18.56 -87.54 21.29
N PRO A 6 17.94 -87.25 20.12
CA PRO A 6 18.59 -86.57 19.03
C PRO A 6 18.92 -85.10 19.38
N PRO A 7 20.00 -84.53 18.79
CA PRO A 7 20.43 -83.17 19.04
C PRO A 7 19.37 -82.16 18.58
N THR A 8 19.01 -81.26 19.48
CA THR A 8 18.10 -80.13 19.23
C THR A 8 18.72 -79.19 18.20
N ALA A 9 17.99 -78.91 17.12
CA ALA A 9 18.45 -78.00 16.06
C ALA A 9 18.66 -76.57 16.62
N PRO A 10 19.69 -75.84 16.14
CA PRO A 10 19.98 -74.48 16.58
C PRO A 10 18.84 -73.54 16.21
N VAL A 11 18.44 -72.70 17.17
CA VAL A 11 17.42 -71.66 17.01
C VAL A 11 17.96 -70.59 16.08
N GLU A 12 17.38 -70.50 14.89
CA GLU A 12 17.74 -69.52 13.87
C GLU A 12 17.37 -68.10 14.35
N HIS A 13 18.36 -67.30 14.71
CA HIS A 13 18.18 -65.94 15.18
C HIS A 13 17.94 -65.04 13.94
N ARG A 14 16.66 -64.74 13.64
CA ARG A 14 16.31 -63.81 12.55
C ARG A 14 16.82 -62.41 12.89
N ASP A 15 17.86 -61.98 12.20
CA ASP A 15 18.43 -60.64 12.34
C ASP A 15 17.37 -59.55 12.06
N PRO A 16 17.05 -58.68 13.04
CA PRO A 16 16.07 -57.61 12.88
C PRO A 16 16.52 -56.51 11.91
N SER A 17 17.80 -56.51 11.51
CA SER A 17 18.42 -55.46 10.70
C SER A 17 17.80 -55.29 9.30
N ASN A 18 17.19 -56.35 8.74
CA ASN A 18 16.66 -56.31 7.38
C ASN A 18 15.25 -55.68 7.26
N ARG A 19 14.67 -55.16 8.36
CA ARG A 19 13.33 -54.53 8.37
C ARG A 19 13.35 -53.02 8.10
N TRP A 20 14.49 -52.36 8.32
CA TRP A 20 14.62 -50.91 8.16
C TRP A 20 14.29 -50.38 6.75
N PRO A 21 14.74 -51.03 5.65
CA PRO A 21 14.39 -50.58 4.31
C PRO A 21 12.88 -50.62 4.04
N TRP A 22 12.19 -51.65 4.53
CA TRP A 22 10.75 -51.80 4.38
C TRP A 22 9.96 -50.76 5.18
N ILE A 23 10.41 -50.45 6.40
CA ILE A 23 9.79 -49.41 7.22
C ILE A 23 9.93 -48.03 6.54
N ALA A 24 11.11 -47.71 6.02
CA ALA A 24 11.34 -46.46 5.30
C ALA A 24 10.43 -46.32 4.06
N LEU A 25 10.22 -47.41 3.32
CA LEU A 25 9.36 -47.43 2.13
C LEU A 25 7.89 -47.19 2.50
N ILE A 26 7.40 -47.82 3.57
CA ILE A 26 6.02 -47.61 4.07
C ILE A 26 5.81 -46.16 4.52
N ILE A 27 6.77 -45.57 5.24
CA ILE A 27 6.69 -44.17 5.68
C ILE A 27 6.70 -43.22 4.48
N GLY A 28 7.59 -43.46 3.50
CA GLY A 28 7.65 -42.65 2.28
C GLY A 28 6.32 -42.67 1.50
N LEU A 29 5.70 -43.83 1.35
CA LEU A 29 4.39 -43.96 0.70
C LEU A 29 3.30 -43.18 1.44
N LEU A 30 3.27 -43.24 2.77
CA LEU A 30 2.31 -42.50 3.59
C LEU A 30 2.42 -40.99 3.42
N ILE A 31 3.65 -40.45 3.34
CA ILE A 31 3.89 -39.02 3.12
C ILE A 31 3.37 -38.58 1.74
N VAL A 32 3.62 -39.38 0.70
CA VAL A 32 3.13 -39.09 -0.65
C VAL A 32 1.60 -39.09 -0.71
N LEU A 33 0.95 -40.08 -0.08
CA LEU A 33 -0.52 -40.14 -0.03
C LEU A 33 -1.12 -38.96 0.75
N ALA A 34 -0.50 -38.54 1.85
CA ALA A 34 -0.93 -37.36 2.61
C ALA A 34 -0.80 -36.06 1.78
N ALA A 35 0.30 -35.89 1.04
CA ALA A 35 0.50 -34.73 0.16
C ALA A 35 -0.54 -34.69 -0.98
N ILE A 36 -0.85 -35.83 -1.59
CA ILE A 36 -1.91 -35.95 -2.62
C ILE A 36 -3.28 -35.59 -2.02
N GLY A 37 -3.60 -36.12 -0.84
CA GLY A 37 -4.85 -35.81 -0.14
C GLY A 37 -5.00 -34.31 0.13
N PHE A 38 -3.95 -33.67 0.64
CA PHE A 38 -3.93 -32.23 0.87
C PHE A 38 -4.10 -31.44 -0.43
N PHE A 39 -3.44 -31.84 -1.51
CA PHE A 39 -3.57 -31.19 -2.82
C PHE A 39 -4.99 -31.30 -3.39
N VAL A 40 -5.63 -32.47 -3.29
CA VAL A 40 -7.01 -32.67 -3.77
C VAL A 40 -8.02 -31.87 -2.95
N LEU A 41 -7.89 -31.86 -1.62
CA LEU A 41 -8.75 -31.08 -0.74
C LEU A 41 -8.59 -29.57 -0.97
N ASN A 42 -7.36 -29.09 -1.19
CA ASN A 42 -7.07 -27.67 -1.39
C ASN A 42 -7.38 -27.19 -2.83
N ARG A 43 -7.50 -28.10 -3.81
CA ARG A 43 -7.87 -27.76 -5.20
C ARG A 43 -9.31 -27.23 -5.34
N SER A 44 -10.19 -27.55 -4.41
CA SER A 44 -11.61 -27.16 -4.46
C SER A 44 -11.84 -25.65 -4.30
N GLN A 45 -10.80 -24.86 -3.97
CA GLN A 45 -10.85 -23.40 -3.99
C GLN A 45 -10.43 -22.81 -5.34
N THR A 46 -10.80 -23.47 -6.44
CA THR A 46 -10.77 -22.80 -7.74
C THR A 46 -11.90 -21.78 -7.73
N VAL A 47 -11.54 -20.53 -7.44
CA VAL A 47 -12.42 -19.37 -7.60
C VAL A 47 -12.97 -19.44 -9.02
N ASN A 48 -14.27 -19.62 -9.12
CA ASN A 48 -14.99 -19.61 -10.38
C ASN A 48 -14.97 -18.15 -10.87
N ILE A 49 -13.91 -17.77 -11.58
CA ILE A 49 -13.84 -16.47 -12.24
C ILE A 49 -14.82 -16.59 -13.41
N SER A 50 -16.06 -16.18 -13.15
CA SER A 50 -17.02 -15.90 -14.20
C SER A 50 -16.49 -14.68 -14.94
N VAL A 51 -15.65 -14.92 -15.95
CA VAL A 51 -15.34 -13.92 -16.96
C VAL A 51 -16.60 -13.82 -17.81
N GLU A 52 -17.52 -12.99 -17.35
CA GLU A 52 -18.63 -12.51 -18.15
C GLU A 52 -18.01 -11.67 -19.29
N GLY A 53 -17.69 -12.37 -20.37
CA GLY A 53 -17.04 -11.80 -21.53
C GLY A 53 -17.97 -10.78 -22.18
N THR A 54 -17.57 -9.52 -22.12
CA THR A 54 -18.04 -8.49 -23.04
C THR A 54 -17.72 -8.95 -24.46
N PRO A 55 -18.69 -9.27 -25.33
CA PRO A 55 -18.38 -9.57 -26.71
C PRO A 55 -17.85 -8.30 -27.37
N THR A 56 -16.58 -8.33 -27.75
CA THR A 56 -15.97 -7.33 -28.64
C THR A 56 -16.73 -7.33 -29.95
N VAL A 57 -17.63 -6.36 -30.11
CA VAL A 57 -18.36 -6.12 -31.35
C VAL A 57 -17.38 -5.55 -32.37
N ASN A 58 -17.05 -6.36 -33.36
CA ASN A 58 -16.46 -5.93 -34.60
C ASN A 58 -17.56 -5.94 -35.66
N PRO A 59 -17.99 -4.80 -36.24
CA PRO A 59 -18.87 -4.83 -37.39
C PRO A 59 -18.21 -4.17 -38.62
N VAL A 60 -17.78 -5.04 -39.54
CA VAL A 60 -17.88 -4.77 -40.98
C VAL A 60 -19.38 -4.79 -41.31
N ALA A 61 -19.93 -3.66 -41.74
CA ALA A 61 -21.34 -3.54 -42.10
C ALA A 61 -21.64 -4.29 -43.41
N ARG A 62 -22.39 -5.40 -43.30
CA ARG A 62 -23.36 -5.84 -44.31
C ARG A 62 -24.73 -5.32 -43.90
N ALA A 63 -25.41 -4.66 -44.83
CA ALA A 63 -26.76 -4.15 -44.66
C ALA A 63 -27.76 -5.30 -44.50
N SER A 64 -28.61 -5.25 -43.48
CA SER A 64 -29.88 -5.96 -43.43
C SER A 64 -30.85 -5.16 -42.57
N SER A 65 -31.89 -4.67 -43.23
CA SER A 65 -32.99 -3.89 -42.69
C SER A 65 -33.89 -4.76 -41.80
N VAL A 66 -33.98 -4.42 -40.51
CA VAL A 66 -35.01 -4.95 -39.61
C VAL A 66 -35.69 -3.79 -38.89
N SER A 67 -37.03 -3.86 -38.89
CA SER A 67 -38.00 -2.87 -38.46
C SER A 67 -37.86 -2.45 -36.98
N PRO A 68 -38.05 -1.17 -36.62
CA PRO A 68 -37.93 -0.71 -35.23
C PRO A 68 -39.14 -1.13 -34.38
N SER A 69 -38.85 -1.81 -33.27
CA SER A 69 -39.81 -2.13 -32.21
C SER A 69 -39.92 -0.94 -31.24
N PRO A 70 -41.08 -0.68 -30.61
CA PRO A 70 -41.28 0.47 -29.75
C PRO A 70 -40.42 0.43 -28.46
N PRO A 71 -40.05 1.61 -27.92
CA PRO A 71 -39.14 1.72 -26.78
C PRO A 71 -39.78 1.17 -25.48
N PRO A 72 -38.98 0.55 -24.59
CA PRO A 72 -39.47 0.09 -23.30
C PRO A 72 -39.86 1.27 -22.40
N THR A 73 -41.02 1.14 -21.75
CA THR A 73 -41.51 2.09 -20.75
C THR A 73 -40.68 1.98 -19.48
N LEU A 74 -40.02 3.08 -19.10
CA LEU A 74 -39.28 3.19 -17.84
C LEU A 74 -40.25 3.23 -16.66
N VAL A 75 -40.25 2.19 -15.83
CA VAL A 75 -40.95 2.17 -14.55
C VAL A 75 -40.04 2.81 -13.49
N PRO A 76 -40.48 3.84 -12.76
CA PRO A 76 -39.67 4.49 -11.74
C PRO A 76 -39.42 3.54 -10.55
N PRO A 77 -38.19 3.52 -9.98
CA PRO A 77 -37.88 2.68 -8.83
C PRO A 77 -38.62 3.15 -7.58
N THR A 78 -39.26 2.20 -6.89
CA THR A 78 -39.90 2.40 -5.59
C THR A 78 -38.84 2.67 -4.52
N LEU A 79 -38.93 3.81 -3.85
CA LEU A 79 -38.02 4.19 -2.77
C LEU A 79 -38.22 3.26 -1.55
N PRO A 80 -37.14 2.73 -0.93
CA PRO A 80 -37.25 1.94 0.29
C PRO A 80 -37.65 2.79 1.50
N ALA A 81 -38.35 2.15 2.44
CA ALA A 81 -38.86 2.76 3.67
C ALA A 81 -37.71 3.27 4.56
N SER A 82 -37.90 4.48 5.11
CA SER A 82 -36.98 5.14 6.04
C SER A 82 -36.72 4.27 7.27
N ALA A 83 -35.44 3.97 7.53
CA ALA A 83 -35.01 3.25 8.72
C ALA A 83 -34.99 4.18 9.94
N THR A 84 -35.64 3.74 11.02
CA THR A 84 -35.66 4.36 12.33
C THR A 84 -34.25 4.43 12.93
N LEU A 85 -33.82 5.63 13.33
CA LEU A 85 -32.53 5.88 13.99
C LEU A 85 -32.50 5.20 15.36
N ALA A 86 -31.46 4.39 15.60
CA ALA A 86 -31.18 3.77 16.90
C ALA A 86 -30.68 4.82 17.92
N PRO A 87 -30.95 4.61 19.23
CA PRO A 87 -30.58 5.57 20.28
C PRO A 87 -29.06 5.71 20.42
N THR A 88 -28.61 6.97 20.53
CA THR A 88 -27.23 7.35 20.80
C THR A 88 -26.79 6.84 22.19
N PRO A 89 -25.65 6.13 22.31
CA PRO A 89 -25.14 5.72 23.61
C PRO A 89 -24.66 6.93 24.42
N THR A 90 -25.08 6.99 25.68
CA THR A 90 -24.64 7.98 26.68
C THR A 90 -23.13 7.84 26.93
N PRO A 91 -22.34 8.93 26.92
CA PRO A 91 -20.90 8.86 27.16
C PRO A 91 -20.59 8.42 28.59
N VAL A 92 -19.66 7.48 28.71
CA VAL A 92 -19.08 7.00 29.97
C VAL A 92 -18.08 8.04 30.50
N PRO A 93 -18.09 8.39 31.80
CA PRO A 93 -17.15 9.36 32.36
C PRO A 93 -15.70 8.86 32.27
N ALA A 94 -14.80 9.77 31.87
CA ALA A 94 -13.38 9.50 31.74
C ALA A 94 -12.71 9.24 33.11
N PRO A 95 -11.73 8.31 33.20
CA PRO A 95 -11.00 8.06 34.43
C PRO A 95 -10.16 9.28 34.82
N THR A 96 -10.29 9.69 36.09
CA THR A 96 -9.47 10.71 36.72
C THR A 96 -8.00 10.27 36.74
N SER A 97 -7.12 11.00 36.07
CA SER A 97 -5.68 10.72 36.04
C SER A 97 -5.04 10.99 37.41
N THR A 98 -4.39 9.98 37.98
CA THR A 98 -3.57 10.07 39.19
C THR A 98 -2.37 11.02 38.96
N PRO A 99 -2.04 11.93 39.90
CA PRO A 99 -0.91 12.84 39.75
C PRO A 99 0.42 12.10 39.66
N ALA A 100 1.25 12.47 38.68
CA ALA A 100 2.62 11.99 38.56
C ALA A 100 3.50 12.53 39.71
N PRO A 101 4.45 11.73 40.23
CA PRO A 101 5.38 12.20 41.26
C PRO A 101 6.31 13.31 40.72
N PRO A 102 6.77 14.23 41.59
CA PRO A 102 7.64 15.34 41.19
C PRO A 102 8.98 14.82 40.65
N SER A 103 9.33 15.28 39.46
CA SER A 103 10.62 14.98 38.81
C SER A 103 11.78 15.67 39.53
N THR A 104 12.85 14.90 39.76
CA THR A 104 14.14 15.35 40.31
C THR A 104 14.71 16.53 39.50
N PRO A 105 15.29 17.56 40.15
CA PRO A 105 15.85 18.72 39.46
C PRO A 105 16.98 18.34 38.51
N ALA A 106 16.92 18.84 37.27
CA ALA A 106 17.97 18.70 36.28
C ALA A 106 19.24 19.47 36.69
N PRO A 107 20.44 18.95 36.38
CA PRO A 107 21.70 19.65 36.63
C PRO A 107 21.79 20.96 35.81
N PRO A 108 22.54 21.96 36.31
CA PRO A 108 22.67 23.25 35.66
C PRO A 108 23.35 23.12 34.27
N PRO A 109 22.91 23.90 33.27
CA PRO A 109 23.45 23.83 31.92
C PRO A 109 24.89 24.36 31.87
N THR A 110 25.78 23.58 31.25
CA THR A 110 27.10 24.01 30.82
C THR A 110 26.95 25.12 29.77
N GLN A 111 27.50 26.30 30.04
CA GLN A 111 27.43 27.45 29.14
C GLN A 111 28.17 27.16 27.83
N ALA A 112 27.46 27.30 26.71
CA ALA A 112 28.02 27.26 25.37
C ALA A 112 28.78 28.57 25.06
N PRO A 113 29.91 28.52 24.32
CA PRO A 113 30.67 29.72 23.94
C PRO A 113 29.86 30.64 23.03
N ALA A 114 30.00 31.96 23.27
CA ALA A 114 29.30 33.03 22.57
C ALA A 114 29.52 32.99 21.05
N GLN A 115 28.43 32.84 20.30
CA GLN A 115 28.41 32.95 18.86
C GLN A 115 28.43 34.42 18.44
N ALA A 116 29.40 34.80 17.60
CA ALA A 116 29.56 36.15 17.07
C ALA A 116 28.32 36.59 16.26
N ALA A 117 27.87 37.82 16.50
CA ALA A 117 26.73 38.43 15.83
C ALA A 117 26.96 38.59 14.31
N PRO A 118 25.97 38.27 13.46
CA PRO A 118 26.01 38.61 12.03
C PRO A 118 25.82 40.12 11.81
N PRO A 119 26.41 40.69 10.75
CA PRO A 119 26.26 42.10 10.40
C PRO A 119 24.83 42.43 9.93
N ALA A 120 24.38 43.64 10.29
CA ALA A 120 23.06 44.19 9.98
C ALA A 120 22.81 44.28 8.46
N ALA A 121 21.70 43.70 8.00
CA ALA A 121 21.21 43.86 6.64
C ALA A 121 20.62 45.27 6.44
N ALA A 122 21.06 45.94 5.38
CA ALA A 122 20.61 47.26 4.98
C ALA A 122 19.13 47.27 4.58
N ALA A 123 18.41 48.31 5.02
CA ALA A 123 17.02 48.58 4.68
C ALA A 123 16.85 48.86 3.17
N ALA A 124 15.98 48.10 2.51
CA ALA A 124 15.54 48.36 1.14
C ALA A 124 14.49 49.49 1.12
N THR A 125 14.69 50.42 0.20
CA THR A 125 13.88 51.62 -0.08
C THR A 125 12.56 51.25 -0.77
N PRO A 126 11.42 51.90 -0.47
CA PRO A 126 10.18 51.70 -1.22
C PRO A 126 10.22 52.47 -2.55
N ALA A 127 10.02 51.77 -3.66
CA ALA A 127 9.91 52.35 -5.00
C ALA A 127 8.50 52.93 -5.23
N ALA A 128 8.47 54.14 -5.78
CA ALA A 128 7.30 54.94 -6.06
C ALA A 128 6.41 54.34 -7.17
N ALA A 129 5.09 54.45 -6.97
CA ALA A 129 4.07 54.18 -7.98
C ALA A 129 4.06 55.30 -9.04
N THR A 130 4.29 54.95 -10.30
CA THR A 130 4.00 55.82 -11.44
C THR A 130 2.70 55.37 -12.09
N SER A 131 1.68 56.22 -11.96
CA SER A 131 0.41 56.15 -12.68
C SER A 131 0.64 56.49 -14.17
N GLN A 132 0.47 55.50 -15.04
CA GLN A 132 0.47 55.66 -16.50
C GLN A 132 -0.98 55.89 -17.00
N PRO A 133 -1.24 56.92 -17.84
CA PRO A 133 -2.57 57.18 -18.38
C PRO A 133 -2.95 56.19 -19.49
N ALA A 134 -4.24 55.82 -19.51
CA ALA A 134 -4.87 54.93 -20.46
C ALA A 134 -4.94 55.55 -21.87
N PRO A 135 -4.48 54.86 -22.93
CA PRO A 135 -4.78 55.19 -24.32
C PRO A 135 -6.17 54.67 -24.73
N ALA A 136 -6.82 55.47 -25.58
CA ALA A 136 -8.18 55.29 -26.08
C ALA A 136 -8.40 54.00 -26.87
N ALA A 137 -9.65 53.52 -26.80
CA ALA A 137 -10.19 52.37 -27.51
C ALA A 137 -10.16 52.54 -29.05
N PRO A 138 -9.62 51.55 -29.79
CA PRO A 138 -9.88 51.42 -31.22
C PRO A 138 -11.12 50.56 -31.50
N ALA A 139 -11.74 50.87 -32.64
CA ALA A 139 -13.00 50.40 -33.18
C ALA A 139 -13.07 48.88 -33.45
N PRO A 140 -14.29 48.29 -33.59
CA PRO A 140 -14.48 46.85 -33.74
C PRO A 140 -14.14 46.39 -35.16
N GLY A 141 -13.06 45.62 -35.28
CA GLY A 141 -12.68 44.89 -36.49
C GLY A 141 -12.86 43.38 -36.29
N ALA A 142 -13.60 42.76 -37.21
CA ALA A 142 -13.67 41.35 -37.66
C ALA A 142 -13.51 40.18 -36.63
N PRO A 143 -14.25 39.06 -36.79
CA PRO A 143 -14.11 37.86 -35.97
C PRO A 143 -12.78 37.14 -36.26
N GLY A 144 -11.69 37.66 -35.69
CA GLY A 144 -10.38 37.03 -35.65
C GLY A 144 -10.36 35.91 -34.60
N GLY A 145 -9.73 34.78 -34.95
CA GLY A 145 -9.67 33.57 -34.14
C GLY A 145 -9.34 33.83 -32.68
N THR A 146 -10.06 33.14 -31.80
CA THR A 146 -9.90 33.19 -30.34
C THR A 146 -8.40 33.08 -30.00
N PRO A 147 -7.79 34.10 -29.35
CA PRO A 147 -6.42 34.03 -28.91
C PRO A 147 -6.23 32.77 -28.06
N ALA A 148 -5.25 31.95 -28.41
CA ALA A 148 -4.94 30.76 -27.64
C ALA A 148 -4.68 31.17 -26.18
N ALA A 149 -5.43 30.53 -25.28
CA ALA A 149 -5.20 30.51 -23.84
C ALA A 149 -3.70 30.58 -23.51
N PRO A 150 -3.08 31.59 -22.85
CA PRO A 150 -1.68 31.42 -22.44
C PRO A 150 -1.57 30.14 -21.60
N THR A 151 -0.75 29.21 -22.08
CA THR A 151 -0.54 27.93 -21.41
C THR A 151 0.03 28.20 -20.03
N ALA A 152 -0.65 27.71 -19.00
CA ALA A 152 -0.17 27.85 -17.63
C ALA A 152 1.25 27.26 -17.53
N PRO A 153 2.17 27.90 -16.79
CA PRO A 153 3.52 27.38 -16.63
C PRO A 153 3.47 25.97 -16.04
N SER A 154 4.17 25.04 -16.68
CA SER A 154 4.32 23.68 -16.15
C SER A 154 4.96 23.77 -14.75
N PRO A 155 4.44 23.05 -13.74
CA PRO A 155 5.02 23.08 -12.40
C PRO A 155 6.48 22.63 -12.43
N THR A 156 7.35 23.36 -11.73
CA THR A 156 8.75 22.96 -11.56
C THR A 156 8.79 21.64 -10.78
N PRO A 157 9.45 20.59 -11.29
CA PRO A 157 9.53 19.31 -10.60
C PRO A 157 10.27 19.47 -9.26
N PHE A 158 9.73 18.86 -8.20
CA PHE A 158 10.40 18.78 -6.91
C PHE A 158 11.73 18.05 -7.06
N ALA A 159 12.84 18.61 -6.55
CA ALA A 159 14.19 18.05 -6.69
C ALA A 159 14.71 17.37 -5.41
N GLY A 160 13.92 17.32 -4.33
CA GLY A 160 14.34 16.76 -3.05
C GLY A 160 14.04 15.26 -2.88
N GLN A 161 14.65 14.68 -1.84
CA GLN A 161 14.20 13.43 -1.22
C GLN A 161 13.06 13.73 -0.25
N VAL A 162 11.97 12.99 -0.40
CA VAL A 162 10.74 13.14 0.40
C VAL A 162 10.85 12.32 1.69
N ALA A 163 11.36 11.10 1.55
CA ALA A 163 11.50 10.12 2.61
C ALA A 163 12.96 9.65 2.74
N ASN A 164 13.22 8.77 3.71
CA ASN A 164 14.49 8.03 3.75
C ASN A 164 14.65 7.14 2.50
N ALA A 165 15.88 6.69 2.20
CA ALA A 165 16.16 5.89 1.01
C ALA A 165 15.19 4.67 0.92
N GLY A 166 14.53 4.53 -0.23
CA GLY A 166 13.49 3.51 -0.46
C GLY A 166 12.09 3.84 0.07
N GLY A 167 11.87 5.04 0.62
CA GLY A 167 10.57 5.49 1.10
C GLY A 167 9.67 6.13 0.03
N LEU A 168 8.42 6.38 0.42
CA LEU A 168 7.38 6.98 -0.43
C LEU A 168 7.79 8.36 -0.96
N GLY A 169 7.51 8.63 -2.23
CA GLY A 169 7.81 9.91 -2.90
C GLY A 169 9.24 10.06 -3.41
N ASN A 170 10.15 9.12 -3.12
CA ASN A 170 11.51 9.12 -3.66
C ASN A 170 11.57 8.60 -5.10
N ILE A 171 12.66 8.88 -5.81
CA ILE A 171 12.85 8.45 -7.20
C ILE A 171 13.42 7.03 -7.28
N ARG A 172 13.29 6.35 -8.42
CA ARG A 172 13.77 4.98 -8.61
C ARG A 172 15.22 4.74 -8.19
N SER A 173 16.13 5.67 -8.48
CA SER A 173 17.54 5.52 -8.08
C SER A 173 17.73 5.45 -6.55
N ASP A 174 16.87 6.10 -5.76
CA ASP A 174 16.90 6.01 -4.30
C ASP A 174 16.46 4.61 -3.83
N PHE A 175 15.52 3.98 -4.52
CA PHE A 175 15.10 2.59 -4.25
C PHE A 175 16.21 1.61 -4.63
N ASP A 176 16.83 1.78 -5.79
CA ASP A 176 17.95 0.95 -6.23
C ASP A 176 19.14 1.06 -5.26
N ALA A 177 19.42 2.26 -4.74
CA ALA A 177 20.45 2.48 -3.72
C ALA A 177 20.07 1.85 -2.36
N ALA A 178 18.79 1.89 -1.98
CA ALA A 178 18.32 1.35 -0.71
C ALA A 178 18.25 -0.19 -0.69
N TYR A 179 17.80 -0.79 -1.79
CA TYR A 179 17.43 -2.21 -1.86
C TYR A 179 18.27 -3.04 -2.83
N GLY A 180 19.12 -2.41 -3.64
CA GLY A 180 19.84 -3.08 -4.72
C GLY A 180 19.04 -3.09 -6.03
N PRO A 181 19.54 -3.79 -7.07
CA PRO A 181 18.85 -3.86 -8.35
C PRO A 181 17.47 -4.53 -8.22
N PRO A 182 16.50 -4.14 -9.06
CA PRO A 182 15.18 -4.77 -9.06
C PRO A 182 15.28 -6.25 -9.43
N SER A 183 14.49 -7.06 -8.75
CA SER A 183 14.40 -8.52 -8.93
C SER A 183 13.34 -8.93 -9.96
N GLY A 184 12.49 -8.01 -10.39
CA GLY A 184 11.43 -8.25 -11.36
C GLY A 184 10.39 -7.13 -11.38
N GLU A 185 9.27 -7.41 -12.03
CA GLU A 185 8.10 -6.54 -12.11
C GLU A 185 6.84 -7.41 -11.98
N THR A 186 5.83 -6.97 -11.23
CA THR A 186 4.55 -7.68 -11.12
C THR A 186 3.69 -7.45 -12.37
N PRO A 187 2.62 -8.25 -12.61
CA PRO A 187 1.68 -7.99 -13.71
C PRO A 187 1.02 -6.60 -13.68
N GLU A 188 0.96 -5.98 -12.50
CA GLU A 188 0.42 -4.65 -12.23
C GLU A 188 1.47 -3.54 -12.42
N HIS A 189 2.63 -3.87 -13.00
CA HIS A 189 3.75 -2.95 -13.25
C HIS A 189 4.42 -2.40 -11.99
N LEU A 190 4.36 -3.14 -10.87
CA LEU A 190 5.10 -2.79 -9.66
C LEU A 190 6.50 -3.37 -9.72
N VAL A 191 7.52 -2.53 -9.55
CA VAL A 191 8.92 -2.96 -9.54
C VAL A 191 9.22 -3.67 -8.23
N VAL A 192 9.79 -4.88 -8.32
CA VAL A 192 10.00 -5.75 -7.17
C VAL A 192 11.44 -5.65 -6.67
N TYR A 193 11.60 -5.27 -5.40
CA TYR A 193 12.87 -5.26 -4.69
C TYR A 193 12.85 -6.29 -3.55
N ARG A 194 14.02 -6.84 -3.20
CA ARG A 194 14.16 -7.79 -2.09
C ARG A 194 15.24 -7.33 -1.15
N LYS A 195 14.90 -7.16 0.12
CA LYS A 195 15.89 -6.84 1.16
C LYS A 195 15.50 -7.50 2.47
N ASN A 196 16.48 -8.14 3.10
CA ASN A 196 16.28 -8.90 4.32
C ASN A 196 15.18 -9.96 4.13
N THR A 197 14.14 -9.88 4.94
CA THR A 197 13.01 -10.81 4.94
C THR A 197 11.76 -10.23 4.30
N PHE A 198 11.88 -9.11 3.59
CA PHE A 198 10.78 -8.43 2.91
C PHE A 198 11.00 -8.37 1.39
N GLU A 199 9.89 -8.50 0.68
CA GLU A 199 9.75 -8.13 -0.72
C GLU A 199 8.99 -6.80 -0.79
N TYR A 200 9.52 -5.82 -1.53
CA TYR A 200 8.94 -4.49 -1.69
C TYR A 200 8.48 -4.36 -3.15
N HIS A 201 7.18 -4.13 -3.36
CA HIS A 201 6.64 -3.83 -4.69
C HIS A 201 6.37 -2.34 -4.78
N VAL A 202 6.99 -1.67 -5.76
CA VAL A 202 6.98 -0.21 -5.85
C VAL A 202 6.28 0.20 -7.15
N GLY A 203 5.17 0.91 -7.00
CA GLY A 203 4.49 1.58 -8.10
C GLY A 203 5.04 2.99 -8.26
N PHE A 204 5.61 3.28 -9.42
CA PHE A 204 6.11 4.62 -9.74
C PHE A 204 5.01 5.43 -10.44
N ALA A 205 4.85 6.70 -10.06
CA ALA A 205 3.99 7.62 -10.76
C ALA A 205 4.45 7.75 -12.22
N PRO A 206 3.53 7.90 -13.19
CA PRO A 206 3.87 8.06 -14.60
C PRO A 206 4.47 9.44 -14.94
N ASP A 207 4.93 10.19 -13.94
CA ASP A 207 5.52 11.51 -14.12
C ASP A 207 6.95 11.41 -14.67
N SER A 208 7.51 12.54 -15.11
CA SER A 208 8.86 12.58 -15.70
C SER A 208 9.96 12.14 -14.73
N ASN A 209 9.70 12.12 -13.43
CA ASN A 209 10.69 11.76 -12.41
C ASN A 209 10.54 10.32 -11.89
N GLY A 210 9.46 9.62 -12.23
CA GLY A 210 9.21 8.24 -11.80
C GLY A 210 9.32 8.09 -10.29
N ARG A 211 8.53 8.87 -9.54
CA ARG A 211 8.54 8.85 -8.06
C ARG A 211 7.68 7.72 -7.51
N GLY A 212 8.15 7.03 -6.47
CA GLY A 212 7.44 5.94 -5.82
C GLY A 212 6.14 6.45 -5.18
N ALA A 213 5.00 6.14 -5.80
CA ALA A 213 3.68 6.54 -5.34
C ALA A 213 2.99 5.41 -4.58
N LEU A 214 3.34 4.15 -4.81
CA LEU A 214 2.81 3.01 -4.07
C LEU A 214 3.98 2.17 -3.59
N VAL A 215 3.98 1.76 -2.32
CA VAL A 215 4.95 0.80 -1.78
C VAL A 215 4.19 -0.29 -1.04
N VAL A 216 4.32 -1.52 -1.50
CA VAL A 216 3.74 -2.71 -0.88
C VAL A 216 4.86 -3.53 -0.25
N LEU A 217 4.73 -3.84 1.03
CA LEU A 217 5.69 -4.67 1.75
C LEU A 217 5.04 -6.03 1.99
N LEU A 218 5.70 -7.07 1.51
CA LEU A 218 5.29 -8.45 1.71
C LEU A 218 6.36 -9.16 2.56
N PRO A 219 6.01 -9.72 3.74
CA PRO A 219 6.90 -10.62 4.44
C PRO A 219 7.14 -11.86 3.58
N GLN A 220 8.39 -12.36 3.56
CA GLN A 220 8.72 -13.58 2.83
C GLN A 220 7.98 -14.80 3.41
N GLN A 221 7.78 -15.82 2.56
CA GLN A 221 7.03 -17.03 2.91
C GLN A 221 7.51 -17.63 4.24
N ASN A 222 6.56 -17.97 5.11
CA ASN A 222 6.74 -18.48 6.48
C ASN A 222 7.11 -17.46 7.56
N GLN A 223 7.19 -16.17 7.24
CA GLN A 223 7.39 -15.16 8.26
C GLN A 223 6.04 -14.63 8.76
N THR A 224 5.84 -14.71 10.08
CA THR A 224 4.71 -14.10 10.76
C THR A 224 5.10 -12.69 11.21
N LEU A 225 4.40 -11.67 10.74
CA LEU A 225 4.65 -10.28 11.14
C LEU A 225 3.59 -9.82 12.13
N THR A 226 4.02 -9.34 13.30
CA THR A 226 3.10 -8.68 14.25
C THR A 226 2.76 -7.28 13.76
N LEU A 227 1.65 -6.70 14.23
CA LEU A 227 1.28 -5.32 13.87
C LEU A 227 2.38 -4.32 14.25
N GLU A 228 2.95 -4.44 15.45
CA GLU A 228 4.00 -3.55 15.94
C GLU A 228 5.27 -3.62 15.07
N GLN A 229 5.68 -4.83 14.65
CA GLN A 229 6.81 -5.00 13.74
C GLN A 229 6.50 -4.42 12.35
N ALA A 230 5.28 -4.63 11.86
CA ALA A 230 4.83 -4.06 10.59
C ALA A 230 4.83 -2.54 10.63
N GLN A 231 4.37 -1.94 11.73
CA GLN A 231 4.40 -0.49 11.96
C GLN A 231 5.83 0.03 11.96
N ALA A 232 6.73 -0.60 12.72
CA ALA A 232 8.13 -0.20 12.78
C ALA A 232 8.84 -0.22 11.42
N GLU A 233 8.57 -1.22 10.56
CA GLU A 233 9.13 -1.25 9.21
C GLU A 233 8.48 -0.23 8.27
N ALA A 234 7.15 -0.10 8.31
CA ALA A 234 6.41 0.85 7.49
C ALA A 234 6.78 2.31 7.81
N HIS A 235 6.99 2.64 9.09
CA HIS A 235 7.33 3.98 9.54
C HIS A 235 8.70 4.46 9.02
N LYS A 236 9.61 3.55 8.68
CA LYS A 236 10.91 3.91 8.06
C LYS A 236 10.76 4.47 6.65
N LEU A 237 9.64 4.16 5.98
CA LEU A 237 9.36 4.53 4.60
C LEU A 237 8.53 5.82 4.48
N LEU A 238 8.15 6.42 5.61
CA LEU A 238 7.35 7.63 5.63
C LEU A 238 8.14 8.85 5.13
N PRO A 239 7.45 9.81 4.50
CA PRO A 239 7.96 11.17 4.36
C PRO A 239 8.46 11.73 5.70
N ARG A 240 9.54 12.51 5.67
CA ARG A 240 10.14 13.06 6.90
C ARG A 240 9.24 14.05 7.64
N ASP A 241 8.33 14.69 6.92
CA ASP A 241 7.33 15.62 7.43
C ASP A 241 5.95 14.98 7.63
N ALA A 242 5.86 13.64 7.65
CA ALA A 242 4.61 12.93 7.88
C ALA A 242 4.04 13.28 9.25
N GLN A 243 2.79 13.75 9.27
CA GLN A 243 2.04 14.06 10.48
C GLN A 243 0.83 13.13 10.60
N PRO A 244 0.71 12.34 11.69
CA PRO A 244 -0.48 11.54 11.93
C PRO A 244 -1.63 12.46 12.39
N PRO A 245 -2.83 12.37 11.79
CA PRO A 245 -4.00 13.10 12.26
C PRO A 245 -4.60 12.47 13.54
N SER A 246 -4.31 11.20 13.81
CA SER A 246 -4.72 10.47 15.01
C SER A 246 -3.59 9.55 15.49
N GLN A 247 -3.47 9.35 16.80
CA GLN A 247 -2.46 8.44 17.37
C GLN A 247 -2.89 6.97 17.33
N THR A 248 -4.17 6.69 17.05
CA THR A 248 -4.72 5.35 17.11
C THR A 248 -5.03 4.86 15.69
N PRO A 249 -4.46 3.71 15.28
CA PRO A 249 -4.83 3.09 14.02
C PRO A 249 -6.33 2.82 13.95
N GLU A 250 -6.96 3.23 12.86
CA GLU A 250 -8.34 2.87 12.51
C GLU A 250 -8.38 1.46 11.93
N GLY A 251 -9.56 0.86 11.76
CA GLY A 251 -9.70 -0.37 10.96
C GLY A 251 -10.71 -1.38 11.49
N ASN A 252 -10.58 -2.60 11.01
CA ASN A 252 -11.46 -3.73 11.32
C ASN A 252 -10.65 -5.04 11.46
N ASN A 253 -11.33 -6.18 11.41
CA ASN A 253 -10.71 -7.50 11.54
C ASN A 253 -9.84 -7.88 10.31
N GLN A 254 -10.05 -7.26 9.15
CA GLN A 254 -9.33 -7.54 7.92
C GLN A 254 -8.13 -6.60 7.70
N PHE A 255 -8.16 -5.39 8.25
CA PHE A 255 -7.04 -4.46 8.13
C PHE A 255 -7.01 -3.43 9.26
N ALA A 256 -5.82 -2.87 9.52
CA ALA A 256 -5.64 -1.64 10.28
C ALA A 256 -5.15 -0.53 9.34
N VAL A 257 -5.46 0.72 9.64
CA VAL A 257 -5.13 1.89 8.84
C VAL A 257 -4.54 2.98 9.72
N GLU A 258 -3.43 3.54 9.28
CA GLU A 258 -2.93 4.81 9.79
C GLU A 258 -3.02 5.84 8.66
N ARG A 259 -3.49 7.03 9.00
CA ARG A 259 -3.61 8.14 8.06
C ARG A 259 -2.47 9.10 8.32
N TYR A 260 -2.02 9.79 7.28
CA TYR A 260 -0.97 10.79 7.41
C TYR A 260 -1.18 11.93 6.43
N THR A 261 -0.58 13.07 6.75
CA THR A 261 -0.41 14.19 5.84
C THR A 261 1.08 14.54 5.69
N SER A 262 1.53 14.85 4.48
CA SER A 262 2.88 15.34 4.19
C SER A 262 2.82 16.41 3.10
N GLN A 263 3.42 17.57 3.38
CA GLN A 263 3.47 18.67 2.43
C GLN A 263 4.55 18.45 1.36
N THR A 264 5.67 17.82 1.73
CA THR A 264 6.70 17.45 0.75
C THR A 264 6.20 16.39 -0.23
N LEU A 265 5.39 15.44 0.22
CA LEU A 265 4.75 14.46 -0.66
C LEU A 265 3.73 15.13 -1.60
N ALA A 266 2.97 16.12 -1.12
CA ALA A 266 2.03 16.89 -1.94
C ALA A 266 2.71 17.63 -3.09
N GLN A 267 3.96 18.09 -2.88
CA GLN A 267 4.76 18.77 -3.90
C GLN A 267 5.47 17.79 -4.83
N ALA A 268 5.78 16.59 -4.34
CA ALA A 268 6.56 15.61 -5.06
C ALA A 268 5.72 14.73 -5.98
N LEU A 269 4.47 14.44 -5.63
CA LEU A 269 3.57 13.61 -6.43
C LEU A 269 2.53 14.47 -7.18
N PRO A 270 2.13 14.05 -8.39
CA PRO A 270 1.07 14.72 -9.13
C PRO A 270 -0.28 14.61 -8.39
N PRO A 271 -1.15 15.63 -8.44
CA PRO A 271 -2.48 15.60 -7.78
C PRO A 271 -3.31 14.37 -8.13
N GLU A 272 -3.18 13.87 -9.36
CA GLU A 272 -3.89 12.71 -9.89
C GLU A 272 -3.64 11.46 -9.03
N ALA A 273 -2.41 11.30 -8.51
CA ALA A 273 -2.04 10.18 -7.66
C ALA A 273 -2.85 10.15 -6.35
N PHE A 274 -3.28 11.31 -5.84
CA PHE A 274 -4.11 11.41 -4.63
C PHE A 274 -5.60 11.20 -4.94
N THR A 275 -6.07 11.78 -6.04
CA THR A 275 -7.49 11.69 -6.43
C THR A 275 -7.93 10.28 -6.77
N ALA A 276 -7.02 9.44 -7.29
CA ALA A 276 -7.30 8.03 -7.60
C ALA A 276 -7.80 7.23 -6.38
N ASN A 277 -7.45 7.67 -5.17
CA ASN A 277 -7.80 7.03 -3.90
C ASN A 277 -8.61 7.98 -3.00
N ASN A 278 -9.39 8.90 -3.58
CA ASN A 278 -10.25 9.86 -2.87
C ASN A 278 -9.53 10.75 -1.83
N GLY A 279 -8.24 11.06 -2.04
CA GLY A 279 -7.45 11.89 -1.15
C GLY A 279 -7.20 13.31 -1.68
N GLN A 280 -6.84 14.21 -0.77
CA GLN A 280 -6.28 15.52 -1.09
C GLN A 280 -4.75 15.43 -1.28
N PRO A 281 -4.13 16.36 -2.03
CA PRO A 281 -2.66 16.42 -2.13
C PRO A 281 -1.98 16.38 -0.76
N GLY A 282 -1.04 15.46 -0.62
CA GLY A 282 -0.30 15.21 0.62
C GLY A 282 -0.95 14.23 1.59
N GLN A 283 -2.20 13.82 1.37
CA GLN A 283 -2.83 12.76 2.17
C GLN A 283 -2.38 11.38 1.69
N PHE A 284 -2.02 10.51 2.63
CA PHE A 284 -1.66 9.15 2.31
C PHE A 284 -2.00 8.20 3.46
N LEU A 285 -2.01 6.91 3.17
CA LEU A 285 -2.40 5.85 4.10
C LEU A 285 -1.31 4.81 4.25
N LEU A 286 -1.23 4.24 5.45
CA LEU A 286 -0.56 2.99 5.78
C LEU A 286 -1.63 1.96 6.10
N VAL A 287 -1.76 0.93 5.27
CA VAL A 287 -2.78 -0.13 5.43
C VAL A 287 -2.11 -1.46 5.74
N TYR A 288 -2.38 -2.00 6.92
CA TYR A 288 -1.89 -3.28 7.41
C TYR A 288 -2.96 -4.35 7.18
N VAL A 289 -2.79 -5.18 6.16
CA VAL A 289 -3.74 -6.25 5.82
C VAL A 289 -3.49 -7.47 6.71
N LYS A 290 -4.57 -7.99 7.29
CA LYS A 290 -4.56 -9.12 8.23
C LYS A 290 -5.08 -10.40 7.56
N ASP A 291 -4.54 -11.55 7.96
CA ASP A 291 -5.16 -12.84 7.70
C ASP A 291 -6.31 -13.14 8.71
N GLN A 292 -6.94 -14.31 8.57
CA GLN A 292 -8.00 -14.76 9.49
C GLN A 292 -7.52 -14.97 10.93
N GLN A 293 -6.21 -15.12 11.13
CA GLN A 293 -5.58 -15.25 12.44
C GLN A 293 -5.11 -13.90 13.01
N GLY A 294 -5.40 -12.79 12.31
CA GLY A 294 -5.02 -11.44 12.72
C GLY A 294 -3.55 -11.08 12.48
N ARG A 295 -2.79 -11.92 11.76
CA ARG A 295 -1.37 -11.67 11.43
C ARG A 295 -1.26 -10.76 10.21
N ILE A 296 -0.24 -9.91 10.18
CA ILE A 296 -0.03 -9.01 9.04
C ILE A 296 0.57 -9.81 7.87
N THR A 297 -0.15 -9.84 6.76
CA THR A 297 0.29 -10.50 5.52
C THR A 297 0.82 -9.52 4.49
N ARG A 298 0.48 -8.24 4.62
CA ARG A 298 0.90 -7.18 3.70
C ARG A 298 0.78 -5.82 4.36
N VAL A 299 1.70 -4.92 4.05
CA VAL A 299 1.60 -3.49 4.39
C VAL A 299 1.60 -2.68 3.12
N ILE A 300 0.69 -1.72 2.99
CA ILE A 300 0.51 -0.92 1.77
C ILE A 300 0.63 0.55 2.15
N LEU A 301 1.54 1.26 1.50
CA LEU A 301 1.75 2.70 1.63
C LEU A 301 1.41 3.36 0.30
N GLY A 302 0.52 4.34 0.31
CA GLY A 302 0.26 5.12 -0.90
C GLY A 302 -0.69 6.31 -0.69
N PRO A 303 -0.76 7.23 -1.67
CA PRO A 303 -1.55 8.45 -1.62
C PRO A 303 -3.03 8.13 -1.59
N GLY A 304 -3.82 9.01 -0.97
CA GLY A 304 -5.26 8.85 -0.88
C GLY A 304 -5.82 8.91 0.52
N ASN A 305 -7.12 8.63 0.61
CA ASN A 305 -7.85 8.52 1.86
C ASN A 305 -8.81 7.30 1.90
N ASP A 306 -8.85 6.49 0.83
CA ASP A 306 -9.64 5.26 0.74
C ASP A 306 -8.76 3.99 0.89
N PRO A 307 -8.85 3.28 2.03
CA PRO A 307 -8.06 2.07 2.25
C PRO A 307 -8.48 0.92 1.32
N ASN A 308 -9.73 0.83 0.88
CA ASN A 308 -10.17 -0.26 0.01
C ASN A 308 -9.62 -0.10 -1.41
N ALA A 309 -9.64 1.15 -1.93
CA ALA A 309 -9.01 1.47 -3.21
C ALA A 309 -7.52 1.10 -3.19
N LEU A 310 -6.82 1.46 -2.11
CA LEU A 310 -5.40 1.16 -1.95
C LEU A 310 -5.13 -0.36 -1.82
N ILE A 311 -5.97 -1.09 -1.09
CA ILE A 311 -5.88 -2.56 -0.98
C ILE A 311 -6.01 -3.25 -2.33
N ASN A 312 -6.84 -2.71 -3.23
CA ASN A 312 -7.05 -3.25 -4.58
C ASN A 312 -5.88 -2.94 -5.52
N GLN A 313 -5.20 -1.80 -5.34
CA GLN A 313 -4.01 -1.44 -6.12
C GLN A 313 -2.78 -2.27 -5.75
N GLY A 314 -2.63 -2.64 -4.48
CA GLY A 314 -1.49 -3.44 -4.01
C GLY A 314 -1.67 -4.96 -4.13
N ARG A 315 -2.58 -5.43 -4.99
CA ARG A 315 -2.82 -6.87 -5.22
C ARG A 315 -1.89 -7.44 -6.27
#